data_AF-A0A975F7Q3-F1
#
_entry.id   AF-A0A975F7Q3-F1
#
_cell.length_a   1.000
_cell.length_b   1.000
_cell.length_c   1.000
_cell.angle_alpha   90.00
_cell.angle_beta   90.00
_cell.angle_gamma   90.00
#
_symmetry.space_group_name_H-M   'P 1'
#
loop_
_entity.id
_entity.type
_entity.pdbx_description
1 polymer ?
#
loop_
_entity_poly.entity_id
_entity_poly.type
_entity_poly.pdbx_seq_one_letter_code
_entity_poly.pdbx_strand_id
1 'polypeptide(L)'
;MPPVHPRDYLSVEDYLAGEQRYEYVEGKVYARAGASTNHNRIAGNLYALIWNHQRGKPCEPMTSNILVKTTAKRFRYPDLMVVCNDDPSQDTYVRESPILISTAKT
;
A
#
# COMPACT_ATOMS: atom_id res chain seq x y z
N MET A 1 9.09 -11.57 14.02
CA MET A 1 7.72 -11.37 14.54
C MET A 1 7.19 -12.72 15.00
N PRO A 2 6.60 -12.85 16.20
CA PRO A 2 5.92 -14.09 16.59
C PRO A 2 4.75 -14.36 15.63
N PRO A 3 4.36 -15.63 15.42
CA PRO A 3 3.22 -15.97 14.58
C PRO A 3 1.96 -15.28 15.12
N VAL A 4 1.40 -14.35 14.35
CA VAL A 4 0.16 -13.65 14.71
C VAL A 4 -1.00 -14.56 14.34
N HIS A 5 -1.75 -15.05 15.34
CA HIS A 5 -2.98 -15.75 15.02
C HIS A 5 -4.03 -14.73 14.54
N PRO A 6 -4.93 -15.08 13.61
CA PRO A 6 -5.95 -14.16 13.07
C PRO A 6 -6.89 -13.51 14.11
N ARG A 7 -6.81 -13.92 15.37
CA ARG A 7 -7.62 -13.46 16.50
C ARG A 7 -6.86 -12.56 17.47
N ASP A 8 -5.53 -12.48 17.35
CA ASP A 8 -4.73 -11.71 18.27
C ASP A 8 -4.78 -10.23 17.88
N TYR A 9 -4.99 -9.38 18.88
CA TYR A 9 -4.91 -7.95 18.71
C TYR A 9 -3.44 -7.53 18.58
N LEU A 10 -3.16 -6.65 17.62
CA LEU A 10 -1.84 -6.09 17.37
C LEU A 10 -1.90 -4.55 17.44
N SER A 11 -1.01 -3.92 18.19
CA SER A 11 -0.89 -2.46 18.17
C SER A 11 -0.43 -1.95 16.79
N VAL A 12 -0.60 -0.66 16.52
CA VAL A 12 -0.10 -0.08 15.25
C VAL A 12 1.43 -0.09 15.25
N GLU A 13 2.06 0.19 16.40
CA GLU A 13 3.52 0.15 16.54
C GLU A 13 4.07 -1.24 16.24
N ASP A 14 3.49 -2.29 16.85
CA ASP A 14 3.93 -3.67 16.62
C ASP A 14 3.65 -4.15 15.19
N TYR A 15 2.56 -3.67 14.58
CA TYR A 15 2.25 -3.94 13.18
C TYR A 15 3.31 -3.36 12.24
N LEU A 16 3.64 -2.07 12.39
CA LEU A 16 4.62 -1.39 11.53
C LEU A 16 6.05 -1.88 11.74
N ALA A 17 6.37 -2.44 12.92
CA ALA A 17 7.64 -3.11 13.18
C ALA A 17 7.75 -4.53 12.58
N GLY A 18 6.65 -5.09 12.07
CA GLY A 18 6.62 -6.40 11.45
C GLY A 18 7.24 -6.44 10.06
N GLU A 19 7.97 -7.51 9.73
CA GLU A 19 8.53 -7.71 8.39
C GLU A 19 7.52 -8.30 7.39
N GLN A 20 6.39 -8.82 7.88
CA GLN A 20 5.38 -9.48 7.05
C GLN A 20 4.39 -8.46 6.46
N ARG A 21 4.12 -8.61 5.17
CA ARG A 21 3.26 -7.70 4.40
C ARG A 21 1.78 -8.10 4.56
N TYR A 22 1.15 -7.56 5.60
CA TYR A 22 -0.28 -7.71 5.85
C TYR A 22 -1.04 -6.39 5.74
N GLU A 23 -2.31 -6.47 5.39
CA GLU A 23 -3.24 -5.37 5.61
C GLU A 23 -3.62 -5.31 7.09
N TYR A 24 -3.83 -4.11 7.63
CA TYR A 24 -4.20 -3.90 9.03
C TYR A 24 -5.52 -3.15 9.14
N VAL A 25 -6.43 -3.67 9.95
CA VAL A 25 -7.72 -3.03 10.27
C VAL A 25 -8.01 -3.23 11.75
N GLU A 26 -7.93 -2.15 12.52
CA GLU A 26 -8.40 -2.07 13.92
C GLU A 26 -7.86 -3.19 14.82
N GLY A 27 -6.55 -3.38 14.79
CA GLY A 27 -5.89 -4.40 15.62
C GLY A 27 -5.73 -5.75 14.96
N LYS A 28 -6.29 -5.96 13.78
CA LYS A 28 -6.26 -7.25 13.08
C LYS A 28 -5.45 -7.16 11.80
N VAL A 29 -4.66 -8.21 11.54
CA VAL A 29 -3.89 -8.36 10.31
C VAL A 29 -4.58 -9.34 9.35
N TYR A 30 -4.52 -9.03 8.05
CA TYR A 30 -5.13 -9.83 7.00
C TYR A 30 -4.10 -10.13 5.91
N ALA A 31 -4.04 -11.39 5.51
CA ALA A 31 -3.29 -11.81 4.33
C ALA A 31 -3.82 -11.07 3.10
N ARG A 32 -2.90 -10.48 2.34
CA ARG A 32 -3.23 -9.96 1.02
C ARG A 32 -3.34 -11.14 0.04
N ALA A 33 -4.30 -11.06 -0.88
CA ALA A 33 -4.34 -11.97 -2.01
C ALA A 33 -3.03 -11.84 -2.82
N GLY A 34 -2.47 -12.97 -3.24
CA GLY A 34 -1.35 -12.97 -4.19
C GLY A 34 -1.76 -12.35 -5.53
N ALA A 35 -0.78 -11.83 -6.27
CA ALA A 35 -1.02 -11.26 -7.60
C ALA A 35 -0.89 -12.34 -8.69
N SER A 36 -1.90 -12.45 -9.56
CA SER A 36 -1.81 -13.26 -10.77
C SER A 36 -0.90 -12.60 -11.82
N THR A 37 -0.43 -13.36 -12.81
CA THR A 37 0.34 -12.78 -13.92
C THR A 37 -0.45 -11.71 -14.68
N ASN A 38 -1.76 -11.92 -14.87
CA ASN A 38 -2.61 -10.95 -15.56
C ASN A 38 -2.80 -9.68 -14.71
N HIS A 39 -2.98 -9.83 -13.41
CA HIS A 39 -3.01 -8.72 -12.46
C HIS A 39 -1.74 -7.87 -12.53
N ASN A 40 -0.57 -8.52 -12.45
CA ASN A 40 0.73 -7.85 -12.57
C ASN A 40 0.89 -7.10 -13.90
N ARG A 41 0.42 -7.70 -15.01
CA ARG A 41 0.47 -7.07 -16.33
C ARG A 41 -0.39 -5.79 -16.40
N ILE A 42 -1.61 -5.84 -15.85
CA ILE A 42 -2.51 -4.68 -15.83
C ILE A 42 -1.92 -3.57 -14.94
N ALA A 43 -1.48 -3.91 -13.73
CA ALA A 43 -0.89 -2.94 -12.80
C ALA A 43 0.39 -2.30 -13.38
N GLY A 44 1.27 -3.11 -14.00
CA GLY A 44 2.49 -2.63 -14.64
C GLY A 44 2.24 -1.69 -15.83
N ASN A 45 1.24 -1.99 -16.66
CA ASN A 45 0.84 -1.11 -17.76
C ASN A 45 0.32 0.24 -17.23
N LEU A 46 -0.53 0.21 -16.20
CA LEU A 46 -1.05 1.43 -15.58
C LEU A 46 0.07 2.26 -14.96
N TYR A 47 1.01 1.60 -14.26
CA TYR A 47 2.20 2.25 -13.71
C TYR A 47 3.00 2.97 -14.80
N ALA A 48 3.32 2.29 -15.90
CA ALA A 48 4.12 2.88 -16.98
C ALA A 48 3.43 4.09 -17.63
N LEU A 49 2.11 4.03 -17.84
CA LEU A 49 1.34 5.13 -18.39
C LEU A 49 1.36 6.35 -17.47
N ILE A 50 1.09 6.15 -16.18
CA ILE A 50 1.08 7.23 -15.19
C ILE A 50 2.48 7.81 -15.01
N TRP A 51 3.50 6.95 -14.88
CA TRP A 51 4.90 7.38 -14.73
C TRP A 51 5.30 8.33 -15.86
N ASN A 52 5.00 7.95 -17.11
CA ASN A 52 5.29 8.77 -18.28
C ASN A 52 4.50 10.09 -18.29
N HIS A 53 3.22 10.06 -17.90
CA HIS A 53 2.37 11.26 -17.81
C HIS A 53 2.83 12.23 -16.72
N GLN A 54 3.48 11.72 -15.68
CA GLN A 54 3.92 12.47 -14.51
C GLN A 54 5.38 12.93 -14.56
N ARG A 55 6.12 12.64 -15.64
CA ARG A 55 7.50 13.12 -15.80
C ARG A 55 7.57 14.65 -15.67
N GLY A 56 8.41 15.13 -14.75
CA GLY A 56 8.60 16.56 -14.46
C GLY A 56 7.50 17.19 -13.59
N LYS A 57 6.54 16.40 -13.07
CA LYS A 57 5.48 16.85 -12.16
C LYS A 57 5.79 16.39 -10.73
N PRO A 58 5.17 16.99 -9.70
CA PRO A 58 5.50 16.70 -8.31
C PRO A 58 4.87 15.40 -7.78
N CYS A 59 4.35 14.51 -8.63
CA CYS A 59 3.70 13.29 -8.18
C CYS A 59 4.18 12.08 -8.98
N GLU A 60 4.24 10.92 -8.34
CA GLU A 60 4.74 9.69 -8.92
C GLU A 60 3.84 8.50 -8.55
N PRO A 61 3.70 7.52 -9.47
CA PRO A 61 3.03 6.27 -9.14
C PRO A 61 3.90 5.41 -8.21
N MET A 62 3.25 4.74 -7.28
CA MET A 62 3.82 3.75 -6.36
C MET A 62 3.18 2.40 -6.63
N THR A 63 3.97 1.34 -6.52
CA THR A 63 3.51 -0.05 -6.73
C THR A 63 3.09 -0.69 -5.41
N SER A 64 2.67 -1.95 -5.48
CA SER A 64 1.92 -2.61 -4.42
C SER A 64 2.68 -3.02 -3.16
N ASN A 65 3.87 -2.46 -2.95
CA ASN A 65 4.72 -2.73 -1.80
C ASN A 65 4.73 -1.59 -0.78
N ILE A 66 3.99 -0.51 -1.06
CA ILE A 66 3.87 0.65 -0.18
C ILE A 66 2.46 0.65 0.42
N LEU A 67 2.38 0.90 1.73
CA LEU A 67 1.14 1.02 2.46
C LEU A 67 0.47 2.36 2.20
N VAL A 68 -0.86 2.35 2.09
CA VAL A 68 -1.67 3.54 2.29
C VAL A 68 -2.31 3.48 3.66
N LYS A 69 -2.11 4.54 4.45
CA LYS A 69 -2.84 4.77 5.70
C LYS A 69 -4.14 5.50 5.37
N THR A 70 -5.27 4.81 5.55
CA THR A 70 -6.60 5.38 5.25
C THR A 70 -7.25 6.00 6.48
N THR A 71 -6.85 5.54 7.68
CA THR A 71 -7.21 6.11 8.98
C THR A 71 -6.08 5.80 9.96
N ALA A 72 -6.13 6.36 11.18
CA ALA A 72 -5.15 6.08 12.23
C ALA A 72 -4.97 4.58 12.57
N LYS A 73 -5.97 3.73 12.27
CA LYS A 73 -5.93 2.28 12.55
C LYS A 73 -6.21 1.41 11.31
N ARG A 74 -5.98 1.93 10.10
CA ARG A 74 -6.20 1.17 8.85
C ARG A 74 -5.09 1.41 7.83
N PHE A 75 -4.39 0.33 7.50
CA PHE A 75 -3.29 0.29 6.54
C PHE A 75 -3.57 -0.78 5.49
N ARG A 76 -3.43 -0.42 4.21
CA ARG A 76 -3.78 -1.29 3.07
C ARG A 76 -2.67 -1.30 2.04
N TYR A 77 -2.54 -2.39 1.29
CA TYR A 77 -1.62 -2.46 0.15
C TYR A 77 -2.44 -2.34 -1.15
N PRO A 78 -2.50 -1.16 -1.78
CA PRO A 78 -3.14 -1.02 -3.08
C PRO A 78 -2.29 -1.71 -4.16
N ASP A 79 -2.84 -1.92 -5.34
CA ASP A 79 -2.03 -2.42 -6.46
C ASP A 79 -1.18 -1.30 -7.06
N LEU A 80 -1.76 -0.10 -7.10
CA LEU A 80 -1.12 1.11 -7.53
C LEU A 80 -1.72 2.30 -6.79
N MET A 81 -0.90 3.29 -6.47
CA MET A 81 -1.36 4.61 -6.04
C MET A 81 -0.49 5.70 -6.65
N VAL A 82 -0.94 6.96 -6.60
CA VAL A 82 -0.13 8.12 -7.01
C VAL A 82 -0.01 9.06 -5.84
N VAL A 83 1.20 9.48 -5.52
CA VAL A 83 1.53 10.31 -4.37
C VAL A 83 2.33 11.51 -4.83
N CYS A 84 2.07 12.67 -4.24
CA CYS A 84 2.76 13.92 -4.54
C CYS A 84 3.79 14.28 -3.46
N ASN A 85 4.68 15.22 -3.75
CA ASN A 85 5.77 15.64 -2.85
C ASN A 85 5.29 16.28 -1.53
N ASP A 86 4.01 16.63 -1.43
CA ASP A 86 3.36 17.19 -0.24
C ASP A 86 2.75 16.11 0.68
N ASP A 87 2.97 14.82 0.39
CA ASP A 87 2.59 13.75 1.30
C ASP A 87 3.26 13.92 2.67
N PRO A 88 2.49 14.01 3.76
CA PRO A 88 3.05 14.34 5.08
C PRO A 88 3.80 13.16 5.72
N SER A 89 3.74 11.96 5.13
CA SER A 89 4.33 10.76 5.70
C SER A 89 5.84 10.86 5.82
N GLN A 90 6.35 10.61 7.02
CA GLN A 90 7.78 10.52 7.32
C GLN A 90 8.31 9.07 7.24
N ASP A 91 7.42 8.10 7.04
CA ASP A 91 7.77 6.68 6.96
C ASP A 91 8.13 6.31 5.53
N THR A 92 9.16 5.50 5.30
CA THR A 92 9.61 5.10 3.96
C THR A 92 8.57 4.24 3.21
N TYR A 93 7.78 3.46 3.93
CA TYR A 93 6.85 2.45 3.41
C TYR A 93 5.37 2.81 3.57
N VAL A 94 5.03 3.94 4.19
CA VAL A 94 3.64 4.39 4.37
C VAL A 94 3.41 5.72 3.64
N ARG A 95 2.26 5.86 3.00
CA ARG A 95 1.78 7.11 2.39
C ARG A 95 0.43 7.48 2.99
N GLU A 96 0.19 8.76 3.21
CA GLU A 96 -1.02 9.26 3.89
C GLU A 96 -1.95 10.06 2.97
N SER A 97 -1.41 10.65 1.89
CA SER A 97 -2.15 11.53 0.98
C SER A 97 -2.00 11.15 -0.50
N PRO A 98 -2.38 9.93 -0.92
CA PRO A 98 -2.43 9.60 -2.34
C PRO A 98 -3.57 10.34 -3.05
N ILE A 99 -3.31 10.82 -4.26
CA ILE A 99 -4.32 11.48 -5.13
C ILE A 99 -5.10 10.47 -5.99
N LEU A 100 -4.57 9.25 -6.12
CA LEU A 100 -5.20 8.15 -6.84
C LEU A 100 -4.87 6.84 -6.12
N ILE A 101 -5.86 5.96 -5.97
CA ILE A 101 -5.68 4.59 -5.49
C ILE A 101 -6.38 3.65 -6.48
N SER A 102 -5.70 2.59 -6.89
CA SER A 102 -6.23 1.55 -7.78
C SER A 102 -6.04 0.17 -7.16
N THR A 103 -7.11 -0.61 -7.16
CA THR A 103 -7.12 -2.03 -6.79
C THR A 103 -7.75 -2.81 -7.93
N ALA A 104 -6.96 -3.55 -8.69
CA ALA A 104 -7.42 -4.50 -9.68
C ALA A 104 -7.87 -5.79 -8.97
N LYS A 105 -9.16 -6.11 -9.08
CA LYS A 105 -9.64 -7.47 -8.83
C LYS A 105 -9.69 -8.18 -10.18
N THR A 106 -8.74 -9.09 -10.42
CA THR A 106 -8.78 -10.02 -11.56
C THR A 106 -9.37 -11.35 -11.13
#